data_AF-A0A925Q8V3-F1
#
_entry.id   AF-A0A925Q8V3-F1
#
_cell.length_a   1.000
_cell.length_b   1.000
_cell.length_c   1.000
_cell.angle_alpha   90.00
_cell.angle_beta   90.00
_cell.angle_gamma   90.00
#
_symmetry.space_group_name_H-M   'P 1'
#
loop_
_entity.id
_entity.type
_entity.pdbx_description
1 polymer ?
#
loop_
_entity_poly.entity_id
_entity_poly.type
_entity_poly.pdbx_seq_one_letter_code
_entity_poly.pdbx_strand_id
1 'polypeptide(L)'
;MPTAPPLRFLLALFAFPVTAFAQQVIPLWEKGAPGFESRRAEPEQHQDWWYKNIHNPSLTVFLPPAGKANGTAVIVAPGGGHRELVFDPEGVEPAQYLSSLGVTAFALKYRLSREPGSKYTIDNTAEDIRRAMRLVRARAADWHVDPNRIGVMG
;
A
#
# COMPACT_ATOMS: atom_id res chain seq x y z
N MET A 1 4.78 -61.06 -41.19
CA MET A 1 4.60 -59.64 -41.49
C MET A 1 4.47 -58.90 -40.16
N PRO A 2 5.42 -58.03 -39.77
CA PRO A 2 5.32 -57.29 -38.51
C PRO A 2 4.48 -56.02 -38.71
N THR A 3 3.52 -55.79 -37.82
CA THR A 3 2.66 -54.59 -37.78
C THR A 3 3.33 -53.51 -36.93
N ALA A 4 3.45 -52.29 -37.46
CA ALA A 4 3.99 -51.13 -36.75
C ALA A 4 2.98 -50.60 -35.70
N PRO A 5 3.42 -50.08 -34.53
CA PRO A 5 2.52 -49.55 -33.52
C PRO A 5 2.06 -48.11 -33.85
N PRO A 6 0.90 -47.65 -33.34
CA PRO A 6 0.33 -46.36 -33.70
C PRO A 6 1.01 -45.22 -32.93
N LEU A 7 1.32 -44.15 -33.65
CA LEU A 7 1.91 -42.92 -33.12
C LEU A 7 0.87 -42.17 -32.27
N ARG A 8 1.04 -42.16 -30.94
CA ARG A 8 0.21 -41.38 -30.02
C ARG A 8 0.75 -39.94 -29.96
N PHE A 9 0.02 -38.99 -30.54
CA PHE A 9 0.26 -37.56 -30.33
C PHE A 9 -0.12 -37.20 -28.88
N LEU A 10 0.88 -36.93 -28.03
CA LEU A 10 0.66 -36.40 -26.70
C LEU A 10 0.47 -34.87 -26.80
N LEU A 11 -0.76 -34.39 -26.56
CA LEU A 11 -1.04 -32.97 -26.47
C LEU A 11 -0.49 -32.46 -25.13
N ALA A 12 0.68 -31.82 -25.14
CA ALA A 12 1.25 -31.20 -23.94
C ALA A 12 0.52 -29.87 -23.66
N LEU A 13 -0.37 -29.87 -22.68
CA LEU A 13 -0.91 -28.63 -22.11
C LEU A 13 0.22 -27.88 -21.38
N PHE A 14 0.77 -26.84 -22.00
CA PHE A 14 1.61 -25.86 -21.30
C PHE A 14 0.72 -25.01 -20.39
N ALA A 15 0.66 -25.36 -19.11
CA ALA A 15 0.11 -24.50 -18.08
C ALA A 15 1.06 -23.32 -17.88
N PHE A 16 0.71 -22.15 -18.42
CA PHE A 16 1.40 -20.91 -18.07
C PHE A 16 1.04 -20.53 -16.62
N PRO A 17 2.01 -20.37 -15.72
CA PRO A 17 1.74 -19.94 -14.36
C PRO A 17 1.26 -18.50 -14.39
N VAL A 18 0.01 -18.26 -14.02
CA VAL A 18 -0.49 -16.91 -13.74
C VAL A 18 0.03 -16.53 -12.36
N THR A 19 1.07 -15.70 -12.30
CA THR A 19 1.49 -15.07 -11.05
C THR A 19 0.46 -14.01 -10.66
N ALA A 20 -0.34 -14.29 -9.63
CA ALA A 20 -1.19 -13.29 -9.00
C ALA A 20 -0.32 -12.30 -8.21
N PHE A 21 -0.33 -11.03 -8.60
CA PHE A 21 0.27 -9.97 -7.80
C PHE A 21 -0.71 -9.56 -6.71
N ALA A 22 -0.41 -9.90 -5.46
CA ALA A 22 -1.17 -9.41 -4.31
C ALA A 22 -0.88 -7.91 -4.09
N GLN A 23 -1.90 -7.17 -3.64
CA GLN A 23 -1.80 -5.76 -3.27
C GLN A 23 -0.70 -5.57 -2.21
N GLN A 24 0.35 -4.82 -2.52
CA GLN A 24 1.50 -4.66 -1.62
C GLN A 24 1.14 -3.69 -0.47
N VAL A 25 1.31 -4.15 0.77
CA VAL A 25 1.17 -3.35 1.99
C VAL A 25 2.51 -3.33 2.73
N ILE A 26 3.04 -2.13 3.00
CA ILE A 26 4.38 -1.92 3.55
C ILE A 26 4.25 -1.22 4.90
N PRO A 27 4.65 -1.83 6.03
CA PRO A 27 4.70 -1.13 7.30
C PRO A 27 5.76 -0.02 7.26
N LEU A 28 5.46 1.12 7.87
CA LEU A 28 6.39 2.25 7.91
C LEU A 28 7.61 1.97 8.82
N TRP A 29 7.44 1.13 9.86
CA TRP A 29 8.51 0.68 10.74
C TRP A 29 8.53 -0.85 10.82
N GLU A 30 9.71 -1.42 10.56
CA GLU A 30 9.91 -2.87 10.54
C GLU A 30 9.66 -3.54 11.89
N LYS A 31 9.87 -2.80 13.00
CA LYS A 31 9.74 -3.30 14.38
C LYS A 31 8.54 -2.71 15.13
N GLY A 32 7.68 -1.93 14.46
CA GLY A 32 6.63 -1.14 15.10
C GLY A 32 7.04 0.32 15.29
N ALA A 33 6.06 1.18 15.53
CA ALA A 33 6.29 2.62 15.66
C ALA A 33 7.17 2.93 16.90
N PRO A 34 8.18 3.83 16.80
CA PRO A 34 9.11 4.13 17.88
C PRO A 34 8.41 4.54 19.18
N GLY A 35 8.77 3.89 20.28
CA GLY A 35 8.16 4.12 21.60
C GLY A 35 6.80 3.45 21.81
N PHE A 36 6.29 2.73 20.79
CA PHE A 36 5.01 2.04 20.81
C PHE A 36 5.11 0.65 20.17
N GLU A 37 6.30 0.05 20.11
CA GLU A 37 6.58 -1.22 19.45
C GLU A 37 5.74 -2.37 20.00
N SER A 38 5.45 -2.35 21.31
CA SER A 38 4.61 -3.34 21.99
C SER A 38 3.17 -3.37 21.47
N ARG A 39 2.69 -2.25 20.90
CA ARG A 39 1.33 -2.11 20.39
C ARG A 39 1.17 -2.60 18.95
N ARG A 40 2.27 -2.86 18.24
CA ARG A 40 2.27 -3.18 16.81
C ARG A 40 1.30 -4.30 16.42
N ALA A 41 1.16 -5.32 17.27
CA ALA A 41 0.34 -6.49 17.01
C ALA A 41 -1.13 -6.32 17.42
N GLU A 42 -1.49 -5.20 18.06
CA GLU A 42 -2.88 -4.88 18.35
C GLU A 42 -3.64 -4.72 17.01
N PRO A 43 -4.77 -5.41 16.82
CA PRO A 43 -5.46 -5.45 15.54
C PRO A 43 -6.11 -4.11 15.22
N GLU A 44 -6.05 -3.70 13.95
CA GLU A 44 -6.88 -2.58 13.48
C GLU A 44 -8.36 -2.92 13.63
N GLN A 45 -9.16 -1.92 13.98
CA GLN A 45 -10.62 -2.02 13.95
C GLN A 45 -11.08 -1.43 12.62
N HIS A 46 -11.93 -2.15 11.89
CA HIS A 46 -12.53 -1.62 10.66
C HIS A 46 -14.02 -1.92 10.63
N GLN A 47 -14.78 -0.97 10.08
CA GLN A 47 -16.18 -1.16 9.73
C GLN A 47 -16.49 -0.34 8.49
N ASP A 48 -17.14 -0.97 7.52
CA ASP A 48 -17.50 -0.38 6.23
C ASP A 48 -16.31 0.34 5.56
N TRP A 49 -16.27 1.67 5.62
CA TRP A 49 -15.33 2.55 4.95
C TRP A 49 -14.22 3.11 5.85
N TRP A 50 -14.22 2.81 7.16
CA TRP A 50 -13.29 3.40 8.12
C TRP A 50 -12.44 2.42 8.92
N TYR A 51 -11.28 2.92 9.37
CA TYR A 51 -10.31 2.21 10.22
C TYR A 51 -9.97 3.01 11.50
N LYS A 52 -9.76 2.29 12.60
CA LYS A 52 -9.27 2.78 13.91
C LYS A 52 -8.24 1.81 14.49
N ASN A 53 -7.69 2.14 15.65
CA ASN A 53 -6.73 1.30 16.38
C ASN A 53 -5.46 1.01 15.55
N ILE A 54 -4.97 2.04 14.85
CA ILE A 54 -3.85 1.92 13.92
C ILE A 54 -2.53 2.05 14.71
N HIS A 55 -1.96 0.89 15.06
CA HIS A 55 -0.71 0.79 15.82
C HIS A 55 0.50 0.35 14.98
N ASN A 56 0.24 -0.16 13.77
CA ASN A 56 1.27 -0.52 12.80
C ASN A 56 1.03 0.22 11.46
N PRO A 57 1.31 1.53 11.40
CA PRO A 57 0.98 2.34 10.24
C PRO A 57 1.73 1.88 8.99
N SER A 58 1.09 2.02 7.83
CA SER A 58 1.50 1.34 6.60
C SER A 58 1.11 2.09 5.32
N LEU A 59 1.75 1.74 4.21
CA LEU A 59 1.40 2.17 2.86
C LEU A 59 0.84 1.01 2.06
N THR A 60 -0.33 1.20 1.45
CA THR A 60 -0.86 0.32 0.41
C THR A 60 -0.48 0.88 -0.96
N VAL A 61 0.23 0.10 -1.79
CA VAL A 61 0.88 0.58 -3.03
C VAL A 61 0.01 0.40 -4.28
N PHE A 62 -0.39 1.49 -4.92
CA PHE A 62 -1.15 1.47 -6.17
C PHE A 62 -0.24 1.83 -7.34
N LEU A 63 0.18 0.82 -8.09
CA LEU A 63 1.01 1.01 -9.28
C LEU A 63 0.16 1.39 -10.50
N PRO A 64 0.64 2.29 -11.37
CA PRO A 64 0.00 2.56 -12.65
C PRO A 64 -0.09 1.31 -13.53
N PRO A 65 -1.04 1.25 -14.47
CA PRO A 65 -1.02 0.25 -15.51
C PRO A 65 0.31 0.22 -16.27
N ALA A 66 0.72 -0.96 -16.75
CA ALA A 66 1.98 -1.13 -17.46
C ALA A 66 2.12 -0.12 -18.62
N GLY A 67 3.26 0.55 -18.69
CA GLY A 67 3.54 1.57 -19.71
C GLY A 67 2.93 2.96 -19.47
N LYS A 68 2.14 3.16 -18.39
CA LYS A 68 1.58 4.48 -18.04
C LYS A 68 2.35 5.24 -16.97
N ALA A 69 3.31 4.61 -16.31
CA ALA A 69 4.06 5.25 -15.23
C ALA A 69 4.75 6.54 -15.71
N ASN A 70 4.44 7.66 -15.05
CA ASN A 70 4.93 8.99 -15.44
C ASN A 70 6.05 9.51 -14.53
N GLY A 71 6.57 8.66 -13.64
CA GLY A 71 7.62 8.97 -12.67
C GLY A 71 7.17 9.77 -11.45
N THR A 72 5.89 10.09 -11.30
CA THR A 72 5.36 10.82 -10.13
C THR A 72 4.85 9.86 -9.08
N ALA A 73 5.01 10.24 -7.81
CA ALA A 73 4.35 9.58 -6.69
C ALA A 73 3.51 10.53 -5.83
N VAL A 74 2.41 10.01 -5.28
CA VAL A 74 1.57 10.71 -4.31
C VAL A 74 1.26 9.79 -3.13
N ILE A 75 1.54 10.26 -1.93
CA ILE A 75 1.06 9.64 -0.69
C ILE A 75 -0.29 10.26 -0.35
N VAL A 76 -1.34 9.44 -0.33
CA VAL A 76 -2.71 9.83 -0.01
C VAL A 76 -2.94 9.58 1.49
N ALA A 77 -3.14 10.64 2.26
CA ALA A 77 -3.48 10.60 3.67
C ALA A 77 -5.00 10.79 3.81
N PRO A 78 -5.77 9.74 4.14
CA PRO A 78 -7.22 9.85 4.30
C PRO A 78 -7.59 10.79 5.44
N GLY A 79 -8.76 11.41 5.38
CA GLY A 79 -9.34 12.22 6.44
C GLY A 79 -9.96 11.39 7.56
N GLY A 80 -10.94 11.96 8.25
CA GLY A 80 -11.50 11.44 9.52
C GLY A 80 -11.00 12.17 10.77
N GLY A 81 -10.33 13.31 10.58
CA GLY A 81 -10.03 14.27 11.64
C GLY A 81 -9.23 13.72 12.82
N HIS A 82 -8.40 12.70 12.58
CA HIS A 82 -7.62 11.94 13.56
C HIS A 82 -8.44 11.12 14.57
N ARG A 83 -9.74 10.88 14.32
CA ARG A 83 -10.60 10.00 15.14
C ARG A 83 -10.82 8.63 14.49
N GLU A 84 -10.80 8.60 13.17
CA GLU A 84 -10.81 7.45 12.28
C GLU A 84 -9.99 7.79 11.03
N LEU A 85 -9.73 6.79 10.20
CA LEU A 85 -9.39 6.99 8.80
C LEU A 85 -10.55 6.61 7.91
N VAL A 86 -10.99 7.51 7.05
CA VAL A 86 -11.94 7.24 5.96
C VAL A 86 -11.20 6.53 4.82
N PHE A 87 -10.66 5.33 5.11
CA PHE A 87 -9.58 4.74 4.32
C PHE A 87 -9.99 4.36 2.89
N ASP A 88 -11.20 3.83 2.70
CA ASP A 88 -11.60 3.37 1.38
C ASP A 88 -11.92 4.56 0.44
N PRO A 89 -12.89 5.45 0.76
CA PRO A 89 -13.24 6.53 -0.15
C PRO A 89 -12.25 7.71 -0.18
N GLU A 90 -11.44 7.93 0.87
CA GLU A 90 -10.47 9.04 0.90
C GLU A 90 -9.00 8.56 0.79
N GLY A 91 -8.75 7.25 0.81
CA GLY A 91 -7.42 6.65 0.64
C GLY A 91 -7.32 5.80 -0.62
N VAL A 92 -8.07 4.70 -0.67
CA VAL A 92 -8.02 3.70 -1.74
C VAL A 92 -8.53 4.27 -3.06
N GLU A 93 -9.73 4.85 -3.08
CA GLU A 93 -10.34 5.35 -4.32
C GLU A 93 -9.50 6.48 -4.97
N PRO A 94 -9.01 7.50 -4.23
CA PRO A 94 -8.13 8.51 -4.81
C PRO A 94 -6.80 7.92 -5.29
N ALA A 95 -6.24 6.94 -4.57
CA ALA A 95 -5.01 6.28 -4.99
C ALA A 95 -5.20 5.46 -6.28
N GLN A 96 -6.33 4.77 -6.43
CA GLN A 96 -6.71 4.08 -7.67
C GLN A 96 -6.90 5.06 -8.82
N TYR A 97 -7.58 6.18 -8.58
CA TYR A 97 -7.78 7.24 -9.58
C TYR A 97 -6.44 7.80 -10.05
N LEU A 98 -5.55 8.20 -9.14
CA LEU A 98 -4.21 8.69 -9.47
C LEU A 98 -3.37 7.66 -10.25
N SER A 99 -3.42 6.40 -9.83
CA SER A 99 -2.77 5.29 -10.54
C SER A 99 -3.26 5.17 -11.98
N SER A 100 -4.57 5.32 -12.22
CA SER A 100 -5.14 5.28 -13.58
C SER A 100 -4.57 6.37 -14.51
N LEU A 101 -4.10 7.48 -13.93
CA LEU A 101 -3.49 8.62 -14.61
C LEU A 101 -1.96 8.51 -14.76
N GLY A 102 -1.35 7.40 -14.35
CA GLY A 102 0.09 7.19 -14.47
C GLY A 102 0.91 7.54 -13.23
N VAL A 103 0.26 7.96 -12.12
CA VAL A 103 0.93 8.33 -10.87
C VAL A 103 1.02 7.13 -9.94
N THR A 104 2.20 6.80 -9.43
CA THR A 104 2.33 5.80 -8.37
C THR A 104 1.73 6.32 -7.07
N ALA A 105 0.65 5.74 -6.59
CA ALA A 105 -0.04 6.23 -5.41
C ALA A 105 0.14 5.32 -4.20
N PHE A 106 0.11 5.89 -3.00
CA PHE A 106 0.25 5.15 -1.76
C PHE A 106 -0.86 5.58 -0.79
N ALA A 107 -1.81 4.70 -0.48
CA ALA A 107 -2.80 4.99 0.56
C ALA A 107 -2.16 4.76 1.93
N LEU A 108 -2.11 5.81 2.76
CA LEU A 108 -1.44 5.82 4.05
C LEU A 108 -2.43 5.51 5.18
N LYS A 109 -2.16 4.46 5.94
CA LYS A 109 -2.68 4.33 7.30
C LYS A 109 -1.71 4.97 8.29
N TYR A 110 -2.19 5.90 9.12
CA TYR A 110 -1.40 6.66 10.11
C TYR A 110 -2.02 6.58 11.51
N ARG A 111 -1.21 6.79 12.56
CA ARG A 111 -1.63 6.79 13.97
C ARG A 111 -2.62 7.92 14.25
N LEU A 112 -3.71 7.61 14.95
CA LEU A 112 -4.80 8.54 15.25
C LEU A 112 -4.62 9.20 16.62
N SER A 113 -4.43 10.52 16.65
CA SER A 113 -4.17 11.30 17.86
C SER A 113 -5.42 11.75 18.62
N ARG A 114 -6.62 11.61 18.03
CA ARG A 114 -7.90 12.03 18.63
C ARG A 114 -8.88 10.87 18.84
N GLU A 115 -8.43 9.63 18.62
CA GLU A 115 -9.19 8.44 18.99
C GLU A 115 -9.38 8.40 20.52
N PRO A 116 -10.56 8.01 21.04
CA PRO A 116 -10.75 7.85 22.48
C PRO A 116 -9.70 6.94 23.12
N GLY A 117 -9.00 7.44 24.14
CA GLY A 117 -7.93 6.68 24.80
C GLY A 117 -6.60 6.63 24.03
N SER A 118 -6.47 7.38 22.92
CA SER A 118 -5.22 7.45 22.16
C SER A 118 -4.04 7.82 23.05
N LYS A 119 -2.92 7.15 22.81
CA LYS A 119 -1.62 7.45 23.43
C LYS A 119 -0.74 8.28 22.51
N TYR A 120 -1.25 8.66 21.35
CA TYR A 120 -0.52 9.36 20.30
C TYR A 120 -0.82 10.85 20.33
N THR A 121 0.19 11.66 20.02
CA THR A 121 0.04 13.09 19.77
C THR A 121 -0.01 13.37 18.28
N ILE A 122 -0.32 14.62 17.92
CA ILE A 122 -0.24 15.05 16.52
C ILE A 122 1.18 14.91 15.95
N ASP A 123 2.21 15.04 16.80
CA ASP A 123 3.60 14.85 16.39
C ASP A 123 3.86 13.41 15.96
N ASN A 124 3.28 12.43 16.66
CA ASN A 124 3.36 11.03 16.23
C ASN A 124 2.70 10.81 14.87
N THR A 125 1.54 11.43 14.61
CA THR A 125 0.94 11.35 13.26
C THR A 125 1.84 12.02 12.20
N ALA A 126 2.43 13.17 12.52
CA ALA A 126 3.33 13.87 11.61
C ALA A 126 4.63 13.07 11.34
N GLU A 127 5.14 12.34 12.33
CA GLU A 127 6.23 11.38 12.15
C GLU A 127 5.88 10.30 11.13
N ASP A 128 4.66 9.79 11.14
CA ASP A 128 4.19 8.75 10.21
C ASP A 128 4.24 9.26 8.77
N ILE A 129 3.73 10.46 8.53
CA ILE A 129 3.76 11.09 7.19
C ILE A 129 5.20 11.36 6.74
N ARG A 130 6.05 11.90 7.63
CA ARG A 130 7.48 12.10 7.31
C ARG A 130 8.19 10.79 7.03
N ARG A 131 7.86 9.72 7.78
CA ARG A 131 8.42 8.39 7.58
C ARG A 131 7.95 7.78 6.26
N ALA A 132 6.69 7.94 5.91
CA ALA A 132 6.13 7.53 4.62
C ALA A 132 6.87 8.21 3.47
N MET A 133 7.04 9.53 3.50
CA MET A 133 7.82 10.28 2.51
C MET A 133 9.26 9.75 2.38
N ARG A 134 9.94 9.51 3.51
CA ARG A 134 11.30 8.94 3.51
C ARG A 134 11.34 7.54 2.91
N LEU A 135 10.36 6.70 3.23
CA LEU A 135 10.28 5.32 2.73
C LEU A 135 10.03 5.30 1.23
N VAL A 136 9.05 6.09 0.75
CA VAL A 136 8.76 6.20 -0.69
C VAL A 136 9.98 6.71 -1.45
N ARG A 137 10.65 7.76 -0.93
CA ARG A 137 11.85 8.30 -1.56
C ARG A 137 13.02 7.32 -1.57
N ALA A 138 13.25 6.60 -0.47
CA ALA A 138 14.34 5.63 -0.37
C ALA A 138 14.15 4.41 -1.30
N ARG A 139 12.91 4.10 -1.64
CA ARG A 139 12.53 2.95 -2.47
C ARG A 139 12.00 3.36 -3.85
N ALA A 140 12.17 4.62 -4.25
CA ALA A 140 11.63 5.16 -5.49
C ALA A 140 11.97 4.32 -6.74
N ALA A 141 13.18 3.72 -6.77
CA ALA A 141 13.61 2.83 -7.84
C ALA A 141 12.73 1.57 -7.97
N ASP A 142 12.21 1.02 -6.87
CA ASP A 142 11.34 -0.18 -6.88
C ASP A 142 10.06 0.04 -7.69
N TRP A 143 9.62 1.29 -7.81
CA TRP A 143 8.36 1.68 -8.45
C TRP A 143 8.54 2.61 -9.65
N HIS A 144 9.76 2.77 -10.15
CA HIS A 144 10.08 3.68 -11.27
C HIS A 144 9.63 5.13 -11.04
N VAL A 145 9.76 5.60 -9.80
CA VAL A 145 9.41 6.96 -9.37
C VAL A 145 10.67 7.84 -9.41
N ASP A 146 10.53 9.09 -9.86
CA ASP A 146 11.57 10.10 -9.68
C ASP A 146 11.55 10.55 -8.21
N PRO A 147 12.65 10.39 -7.45
CA PRO A 147 12.69 10.77 -6.04
C PRO A 147 12.42 12.26 -5.80
N ASN A 148 12.52 13.12 -6.82
CA ASN A 148 12.21 14.55 -6.74
C ASN A 148 10.75 14.90 -7.06
N ARG A 149 9.92 13.91 -7.44
CA ARG A 149 8.51 14.10 -7.83
C ARG A 149 7.56 13.32 -6.92
N ILE A 150 7.73 13.51 -5.61
CA ILE A 150 6.92 12.87 -4.57
C ILE A 150 6.13 13.94 -3.82
N GLY A 151 4.80 13.85 -3.88
CA GLY A 151 3.87 14.71 -3.15
C GLY A 151 3.10 13.97 -2.05
N VAL A 152 2.38 14.74 -1.25
CA VAL A 152 1.40 14.25 -0.27
C VAL A 152 0.08 14.98 -0.52
N MET A 153 -1.05 14.29 -0.43
CA MET A 153 -2.38 14.88 -0.44
C MET A 153 -3.21 14.35 0.74
N GLY A 154 -4.20 15.11 1.18
CA GLY A 154 -5.16 14.76 2.22
C GLY A 154 -6.20 15.86 2.40
#